data_AF-C0VK06-F1
#
_entry.id   AF-C0VK06-F1
#
_cell.length_a   1.000
_cell.length_b   1.000
_cell.length_c   1.000
_cell.angle_alpha   90.00
_cell.angle_beta   90.00
_cell.angle_gamma   90.00
#
_symmetry.space_group_name_H-M   'P 1'
#
loop_
_entity.id
_entity.type
_entity.pdbx_description
1 polymer ?
#
loop_
_entity_poly.entity_id
_entity_poly.type
_entity_poly.pdbx_seq_one_letter_code
_entity_poly.pdbx_strand_id
1 'polypeptide(L)'
;MVTNKASDAGIFLWMVYQTMHKMNLDAAAIFASVHLPDQPPDKSVRRNNSTQRRFWDAAEKISVDSDVGLHVGGNVPPFRGQVIEYLFLSSPTFGEGLQRTIRYQALLTDAMSFKLEHHDNKVAIISGLNHPVRHYLECAIGILLN
;
A
#
# COMPACT_ATOMS: atom_id res chain seq x y z
N MET A 1 20.61 2.52 -20.42
CA MET A 1 19.26 2.86 -19.90
C MET A 1 19.16 2.31 -18.50
N VAL A 2 19.09 3.17 -17.48
CA VAL A 2 18.82 2.71 -16.11
C VAL A 2 17.34 2.34 -16.08
N THR A 3 17.01 1.05 -16.16
CA THR A 3 15.68 0.56 -15.81
C THR A 3 15.45 0.90 -14.36
N ASN A 4 14.76 2.01 -14.10
CA ASN A 4 14.40 2.42 -12.76
C ASN A 4 13.47 1.34 -12.20
N LYS A 5 13.95 0.55 -11.24
CA LYS A 5 13.15 -0.52 -10.63
C LYS A 5 12.06 0.13 -9.80
N ALA A 6 10.80 -0.26 -10.04
CA ALA A 6 9.66 0.27 -9.30
C ALA A 6 9.90 0.17 -7.79
N SER A 7 9.55 1.24 -7.07
CA SER A 7 9.87 1.37 -5.66
C SER A 7 8.67 1.88 -4.87
N ASP A 8 8.61 1.45 -3.61
CA ASP A 8 7.61 1.86 -2.64
C ASP A 8 8.26 2.75 -1.60
N ALA A 9 7.53 3.74 -1.10
CA ALA A 9 7.96 4.50 0.06
C ALA A 9 8.09 3.58 1.28
N GLY A 10 9.14 3.76 2.06
CA GLY A 10 9.41 2.95 3.26
C GLY A 10 8.27 2.96 4.26
N ILE A 11 7.48 4.03 4.26
CA ILE A 11 6.24 4.14 5.05
C ILE A 11 5.24 3.02 4.74
N PHE A 12 5.11 2.55 3.50
CA PHE A 12 4.20 1.45 3.15
C PHE A 12 4.53 0.19 3.94
N LEU A 13 5.79 -0.23 3.87
CA LEU A 13 6.26 -1.42 4.55
C LEU A 13 6.23 -1.25 6.08
N TRP A 14 6.50 -0.03 6.59
CA TRP A 14 6.34 0.27 8.01
C TRP A 14 4.90 0.12 8.49
N MET A 15 3.92 0.60 7.72
CA MET A 15 2.50 0.47 8.04
C MET A 15 2.07 -1.00 8.03
N VAL A 16 2.47 -1.75 6.99
CA VAL A 16 2.21 -3.20 6.89
C VAL A 16 2.81 -3.94 8.09
N TYR A 17 4.06 -3.66 8.47
CA TYR A 17 4.70 -4.24 9.65
C TYR A 17 3.87 -4.02 10.93
N GLN A 18 3.49 -2.77 11.19
CA GLN A 18 2.72 -2.40 12.38
C GLN A 18 1.35 -3.09 12.40
N THR A 19 0.68 -3.15 11.24
CA THR A 19 -0.63 -3.80 11.12
C THR A 19 -0.53 -5.31 11.30
N MET A 20 0.46 -5.98 10.70
CA MET A 20 0.69 -7.41 10.88
C MET A 20 0.90 -7.77 12.36
N HIS A 21 1.71 -6.99 13.08
CA HIS A 21 1.90 -7.15 14.53
C HIS A 21 0.59 -6.98 15.32
N LYS A 22 -0.22 -5.95 15.01
CA LYS A 22 -1.53 -5.76 15.66
C LYS A 22 -2.52 -6.88 15.37
N MET A 23 -2.41 -7.52 14.22
CA MET A 23 -3.21 -8.68 13.82
C MET A 23 -2.68 -10.00 14.41
N ASN A 24 -1.63 -9.97 15.23
CA ASN A 24 -0.94 -11.16 15.77
C ASN A 24 -0.43 -12.12 14.69
N LEU A 25 -0.05 -11.59 13.51
CA LEU A 25 0.62 -12.37 12.48
C LEU A 25 2.10 -12.56 12.86
N ASP A 26 2.71 -13.66 12.42
CA ASP A 26 4.15 -13.90 12.56
C ASP A 26 4.94 -13.02 11.57
N ALA A 27 4.96 -11.71 11.86
CA ALA A 27 5.63 -10.71 11.06
C ALA A 27 7.14 -10.99 10.96
N ALA A 28 7.74 -11.59 12.00
CA ALA A 28 9.15 -11.97 12.00
C ALA A 28 9.45 -12.99 10.89
N ALA A 29 8.68 -14.08 10.81
CA ALA A 29 8.85 -15.09 9.77
C ALA A 29 8.55 -14.53 8.37
N ILE A 30 7.51 -13.70 8.24
CA ILE A 30 7.13 -13.07 6.96
C ILE A 30 8.24 -12.13 6.48
N PHE A 31 8.81 -11.28 7.34
CA PHE A 31 9.89 -10.36 6.97
C PHE A 31 11.21 -11.10 6.68
N ALA A 32 11.51 -12.16 7.42
CA ALA A 32 12.68 -12.99 7.18
C ALA A 32 12.66 -13.64 5.78
N SER A 33 11.49 -13.93 5.21
CA SER A 33 11.33 -14.48 3.85
C SER A 33 11.93 -13.60 2.73
N VAL A 34 12.12 -12.31 3.02
CA VAL A 34 12.72 -11.33 2.11
C VAL A 34 13.99 -10.69 2.68
N HIS A 35 14.64 -11.37 3.63
CA HIS A 35 15.87 -10.94 4.30
C HIS A 35 15.74 -9.60 5.02
N LEU A 36 14.56 -9.33 5.59
CA LEU A 36 14.34 -8.18 6.46
C LEU A 36 14.33 -8.63 7.93
N PRO A 37 14.91 -7.81 8.83
CA PRO A 37 14.83 -8.05 10.27
C PRO A 37 13.41 -7.85 10.79
N ASP A 38 13.10 -8.51 11.92
CA ASP A 38 11.88 -8.24 12.70
C ASP A 38 12.02 -6.95 13.51
N GLN A 39 11.98 -5.84 12.80
CA GLN A 39 11.95 -4.51 13.38
C GLN A 39 11.19 -3.55 12.46
N PRO A 40 10.63 -2.46 12.99
CA PRO A 40 9.97 -1.46 12.18
C PRO A 40 10.89 -0.94 11.05
N PRO A 41 10.46 -1.04 9.78
CA PRO A 41 11.19 -0.48 8.64
C PRO A 41 11.43 1.02 8.76
N ASP A 42 12.55 1.50 8.21
CA ASP A 42 12.79 2.92 8.04
C ASP A 42 11.79 3.52 7.03
N LYS A 43 11.03 4.52 7.48
CA LYS A 43 9.99 5.21 6.69
C LYS A 43 10.56 6.00 5.51
N SER A 44 11.81 6.45 5.63
CA SER A 44 12.48 7.31 4.65
C SER A 44 13.13 6.54 3.49
N VAL A 45 13.40 5.25 3.69
CA VAL A 45 14.10 4.42 2.70
C VAL A 45 13.09 3.81 1.74
N ARG A 46 13.11 4.25 0.48
CA ARG A 46 12.33 3.59 -0.58
C ARG A 46 12.85 2.17 -0.81
N ARG A 47 11.93 1.22 -0.99
CA ARG A 47 12.24 -0.21 -1.17
C ARG A 47 11.85 -0.65 -2.57
N ASN A 48 12.68 -1.49 -3.15
CA ASN A 48 12.41 -2.07 -4.46
C ASN A 48 11.24 -3.05 -4.38
N ASN A 49 10.28 -2.92 -5.29
CA ASN A 49 9.08 -3.74 -5.32
C ASN A 49 9.33 -5.21 -5.77
N SER A 50 10.52 -5.53 -6.27
CA SER A 50 10.88 -6.90 -6.72
C SER A 50 10.72 -8.01 -5.66
N THR A 51 10.69 -7.67 -4.36
CA THR A 51 10.48 -8.64 -3.27
C THR A 51 9.02 -8.86 -2.91
N GLN A 52 8.08 -8.07 -3.43
CA GLN A 52 6.66 -8.11 -3.02
C GLN A 52 6.05 -9.50 -3.22
N ARG A 53 6.31 -10.17 -4.35
CA ARG A 53 5.76 -11.52 -4.59
C ARG A 53 6.17 -12.50 -3.49
N ARG A 54 7.47 -12.59 -3.20
CA ARG A 54 7.98 -13.49 -2.14
C ARG A 54 7.42 -13.14 -0.77
N PHE A 55 7.33 -11.85 -0.45
CA PHE A 55 6.79 -11.36 0.82
C PHE A 55 5.33 -11.80 1.00
N TRP A 56 4.49 -11.56 -0.01
CA TRP A 56 3.06 -11.84 0.08
C TRP A 56 2.73 -13.34 -0.04
N ASP A 57 3.48 -14.10 -0.85
CA ASP A 57 3.34 -15.56 -0.91
C ASP A 57 3.71 -16.20 0.44
N ALA A 58 4.70 -15.65 1.16
CA ALA A 58 5.05 -16.08 2.50
C ALA A 58 3.98 -15.68 3.52
N ALA A 59 3.46 -14.45 3.43
CA ALA A 59 2.39 -13.96 4.28
C ALA A 59 1.15 -14.87 4.21
N GLU A 60 0.68 -15.21 3.01
CA GLU A 60 -0.46 -16.11 2.81
C GLU A 60 -0.22 -17.48 3.48
N LYS A 61 0.95 -18.09 3.23
CA LYS A 61 1.28 -19.42 3.78
C LYS A 61 1.43 -19.44 5.29
N ILE A 62 2.08 -18.43 5.86
CA ILE A 62 2.37 -18.36 7.30
C ILE A 62 1.11 -18.01 8.09
N SER A 63 0.29 -17.10 7.57
CA SER A 63 -0.98 -16.70 8.20
C SER A 63 -2.10 -17.72 7.97
N VAL A 64 -1.96 -18.60 6.97
CA VAL A 64 -3.02 -19.51 6.51
C VAL A 64 -4.27 -18.71 6.08
N ASP A 65 -4.05 -17.55 5.47
CA ASP A 65 -5.08 -16.60 5.05
C ASP A 65 -4.92 -16.28 3.56
N SER A 66 -5.83 -16.81 2.74
CA SER A 66 -5.88 -16.63 1.28
C SER A 66 -6.17 -15.19 0.84
N ASP A 67 -6.56 -14.33 1.78
CA ASP A 67 -6.95 -12.94 1.53
C ASP A 67 -6.15 -11.98 2.43
N VAL A 68 -4.96 -12.42 2.89
CA VAL A 68 -4.10 -11.67 3.81
C VAL A 68 -3.82 -10.24 3.36
N GLY A 69 -3.68 -10.00 2.05
CA GLY A 69 -3.49 -8.66 1.48
C GLY A 69 -4.66 -7.74 1.77
N LEU A 70 -5.89 -8.23 1.54
CA LEU A 70 -7.12 -7.51 1.81
C LEU A 70 -7.29 -7.25 3.31
N HIS A 71 -7.10 -8.27 4.15
CA HIS A 71 -7.25 -8.13 5.61
C HIS A 71 -6.21 -7.20 6.22
N VAL A 72 -4.95 -7.29 5.81
CA VAL A 72 -3.91 -6.34 6.25
C VAL A 72 -4.26 -4.92 5.79
N GLY A 73 -4.59 -4.73 4.51
CA GLY A 73 -4.98 -3.43 3.96
C GLY A 73 -6.14 -2.78 4.69
N GLY A 74 -7.19 -3.56 5.00
CA GLY A 74 -8.36 -3.10 5.72
C GLY A 74 -8.12 -2.77 7.20
N ASN A 75 -7.08 -3.34 7.82
CA ASN A 75 -6.74 -3.06 9.22
C ASN A 75 -5.67 -1.97 9.39
N VAL A 76 -5.15 -1.39 8.29
CA VAL A 76 -4.21 -0.27 8.41
C VAL A 76 -4.98 1.00 8.83
N PRO A 77 -4.65 1.64 9.97
CA PRO A 77 -5.40 2.79 10.50
C PRO A 77 -5.57 3.93 9.47
N PRO A 78 -6.72 4.60 9.35
CA PRO A 78 -6.87 5.72 8.43
C PRO A 78 -5.96 6.90 8.82
N PHE A 79 -5.62 7.76 7.87
CA PHE A 79 -4.97 9.07 8.11
C PHE A 79 -3.64 8.99 8.90
N ARG A 80 -2.53 8.69 8.20
CA ARG A 80 -1.31 8.08 8.79
C ARG A 80 -0.12 9.04 9.01
N GLY A 81 -0.36 10.29 9.35
CA GLY A 81 0.63 11.33 9.66
C GLY A 81 1.46 11.79 8.45
N GLN A 82 0.91 11.72 7.23
CA GLN A 82 1.67 11.91 5.99
C GLN A 82 1.03 12.94 5.06
N VAL A 83 1.77 13.31 4.02
CA VAL A 83 1.29 14.18 2.93
C VAL A 83 -0.10 13.77 2.41
N ILE A 84 -0.39 12.48 2.28
CA ILE A 84 -1.69 11.99 1.79
C ILE A 84 -2.83 12.32 2.76
N GLU A 85 -2.63 12.09 4.06
CA GLU A 85 -3.60 12.50 5.07
C GLU A 85 -3.84 14.01 5.00
N TYR A 86 -2.77 14.80 4.91
CA TYR A 86 -2.89 16.25 4.75
C TYR A 86 -3.69 16.61 3.49
N LEU A 87 -3.47 15.92 2.36
CA LEU A 87 -4.25 16.15 1.13
C LEU A 87 -5.74 15.88 1.36
N PHE A 88 -6.10 14.82 2.09
CA PHE A 88 -7.51 14.55 2.42
C PHE A 88 -8.07 15.58 3.40
N LEU A 89 -7.40 15.85 4.53
CA LEU A 89 -7.87 16.77 5.57
C LEU A 89 -7.93 18.23 5.11
N SER A 90 -7.08 18.62 4.15
CA SER A 90 -7.09 19.96 3.55
C SER A 90 -8.01 20.07 2.33
N SER A 91 -8.76 19.02 1.98
CA SER A 91 -9.70 19.04 0.85
C SER A 91 -11.14 19.22 1.33
N PRO A 92 -11.97 20.01 0.63
CA PRO A 92 -13.36 20.22 1.02
C PRO A 92 -14.24 18.97 0.96
N THR A 93 -13.87 17.99 0.13
CA THR A 93 -14.63 16.73 -0.05
C THR A 93 -13.68 15.55 -0.20
N PHE A 94 -14.19 14.33 0.04
CA PHE A 94 -13.46 13.09 -0.21
C PHE A 94 -12.99 12.99 -1.67
N GLY A 95 -13.85 13.34 -2.64
CA GLY A 95 -13.52 13.31 -4.07
C GLY A 95 -12.36 14.23 -4.43
N GLU A 96 -12.33 15.45 -3.90
CA GLU A 96 -11.20 16.38 -4.08
C GLU A 96 -9.92 15.86 -3.43
N GLY A 97 -10.02 15.29 -2.22
CA GLY A 97 -8.89 14.66 -1.53
C GLY A 97 -8.31 13.48 -2.31
N LEU A 98 -9.18 12.64 -2.86
CA LEU A 98 -8.81 11.52 -3.71
C LEU A 98 -8.16 12.03 -5.01
N GLN A 99 -8.76 12.98 -5.71
CA GLN A 99 -8.19 13.55 -6.94
C GLN A 99 -6.79 14.13 -6.72
N ARG A 100 -6.57 14.82 -5.59
CA ARG A 100 -5.24 15.33 -5.21
C ARG A 100 -4.28 14.18 -4.92
N THR A 101 -4.69 13.20 -4.12
CA THR A 101 -3.87 12.01 -3.78
C THR A 101 -3.35 11.30 -5.02
N ILE A 102 -4.19 11.14 -6.05
CA ILE A 102 -3.82 10.49 -7.31
C ILE A 102 -2.69 11.22 -8.04
N ARG A 103 -2.67 12.56 -8.00
CA ARG A 103 -1.57 13.36 -8.58
C ARG A 103 -0.24 13.13 -7.86
N TYR A 104 -0.28 12.71 -6.59
CA TYR A 104 0.88 12.46 -5.75
C TYR A 104 1.14 10.97 -5.49
N GLN A 105 0.58 10.06 -6.30
CA GLN A 105 0.72 8.61 -6.10
C GLN A 105 2.18 8.13 -6.06
N ALA A 106 3.08 8.77 -6.80
CA ALA A 106 4.52 8.46 -6.80
C ALA A 106 5.19 8.69 -5.43
N LEU A 107 4.59 9.52 -4.56
CA LEU A 107 5.04 9.66 -3.18
C LEU A 107 4.85 8.36 -2.39
N LEU A 108 3.88 7.53 -2.76
CA LEU A 108 3.61 6.24 -2.13
C LEU A 108 4.29 5.09 -2.89
N THR A 109 4.11 5.02 -4.20
CA THR A 109 4.60 3.91 -5.02
C THR A 109 4.74 4.30 -6.48
N ASP A 110 5.77 3.79 -7.14
CA ASP A 110 5.90 3.81 -8.60
C ASP A 110 5.47 2.47 -9.23
N ALA A 111 5.04 1.51 -8.42
CA ALA A 111 4.68 0.17 -8.86
C ALA A 111 3.25 0.08 -9.42
N MET A 112 2.41 1.07 -9.13
CA MET A 112 1.05 1.16 -9.61
C MET A 112 0.73 2.59 -10.02
N SER A 113 -0.18 2.74 -10.98
CA SER A 113 -0.67 4.04 -11.39
C SER A 113 -2.18 3.97 -11.60
N PHE A 114 -2.90 4.79 -10.86
CA PHE A 114 -4.36 4.87 -10.92
C PHE A 114 -4.80 6.22 -11.47
N LYS A 115 -6.02 6.24 -12.01
CA LYS A 115 -6.67 7.43 -12.58
C LYS A 115 -8.06 7.55 -11.99
N LEU A 116 -8.54 8.79 -11.85
CA LEU A 116 -9.92 9.09 -11.48
C LEU A 116 -10.58 9.84 -12.63
N GLU A 117 -11.63 9.25 -13.16
CA GLU A 117 -12.44 9.81 -14.23
C GLU A 117 -13.84 10.14 -13.70
N HIS A 118 -14.37 11.29 -14.06
CA HIS A 118 -15.71 11.71 -13.66
C HIS A 118 -16.65 11.61 -14.86
N HIS A 119 -17.81 10.99 -14.64
CA HIS A 119 -18.89 10.85 -15.61
C HIS A 119 -20.16 11.53 -15.09
N ASP A 120 -20.70 12.44 -15.90
CA ASP A 120 -21.99 13.13 -15.69
C ASP A 120 -22.16 13.77 -14.30
N ASN A 121 -21.06 14.20 -13.65
CA ASN A 121 -21.02 14.75 -12.29
C ASN A 121 -21.68 13.86 -11.20
N LYS A 122 -21.98 12.59 -11.50
CA LYS A 122 -22.68 11.67 -10.60
C LYS A 122 -21.88 10.40 -10.33
N VAL A 123 -21.00 10.04 -11.25
CA VAL A 123 -20.21 8.81 -11.17
C VAL A 123 -18.74 9.18 -11.25
N ALA A 124 -17.93 8.55 -10.39
CA ALA A 124 -16.48 8.63 -10.45
C ALA A 124 -15.92 7.21 -10.59
N ILE A 125 -15.00 7.00 -11.52
CA ILE A 125 -14.38 5.71 -11.82
C ILE A 125 -12.90 5.80 -11.49
N ILE A 126 -12.44 4.90 -10.60
CA ILE A 126 -11.01 4.68 -10.38
C ILE A 126 -10.55 3.53 -11.28
N SER A 127 -9.59 3.78 -12.16
CA SER A 127 -9.03 2.79 -13.08
C SER A 127 -7.51 2.66 -12.89
N GLY A 128 -6.90 1.62 -13.48
CA GLY A 128 -5.45 1.39 -13.41
C GLY A 128 -4.97 0.64 -12.16
N LEU A 129 -5.89 0.16 -11.32
CA LEU A 129 -5.63 -0.71 -10.17
C LEU A 129 -5.16 -2.10 -10.62
N ASN A 130 -3.96 -2.19 -11.17
CA ASN A 130 -3.38 -3.41 -11.69
C ASN A 130 -1.96 -3.60 -11.17
N HIS A 131 -1.67 -4.79 -10.66
CA HIS A 131 -0.34 -5.20 -10.22
C HIS A 131 -0.21 -6.72 -10.30
N PRO A 132 0.95 -7.27 -10.70
CA PRO A 132 1.14 -8.72 -10.83
C PRO A 132 1.17 -9.47 -9.49
N VAL A 133 1.16 -8.77 -8.35
CA VAL A 133 1.10 -9.36 -7.01
C VAL A 133 -0.24 -8.97 -6.40
N ARG A 134 -1.17 -9.93 -6.33
CA ARG A 134 -2.55 -9.77 -5.88
C ARG A 134 -2.64 -9.13 -4.49
N HIS A 135 -2.00 -9.73 -3.48
CA HIS A 135 -2.11 -9.25 -2.10
C HIS A 135 -1.51 -7.86 -1.89
N TYR A 136 -0.47 -7.52 -2.64
CA TYR A 136 0.06 -6.16 -2.65
C TYR A 136 -0.98 -5.16 -3.18
N LEU A 137 -1.64 -5.50 -4.29
CA LEU A 137 -2.72 -4.69 -4.87
C LEU A 137 -3.88 -4.52 -3.89
N GLU A 138 -4.36 -5.62 -3.32
CA GLU A 138 -5.45 -5.64 -2.33
C GLU A 138 -5.12 -4.77 -1.12
N CYS A 139 -3.90 -4.94 -0.58
CA CYS A 139 -3.43 -4.15 0.56
C CYS A 139 -3.38 -2.66 0.23
N ALA A 140 -2.86 -2.30 -0.94
CA ALA A 140 -2.75 -0.90 -1.36
C ALA A 140 -4.15 -0.27 -1.61
N ILE A 141 -5.08 -1.01 -2.20
CA ILE A 141 -6.46 -0.57 -2.40
C ILE A 141 -7.15 -0.36 -1.05
N GLY A 142 -7.02 -1.32 -0.12
CA GLY A 142 -7.56 -1.19 1.23
C GLY A 142 -6.99 0.02 1.95
N ILE A 143 -5.69 0.27 1.81
CA ILE A 143 -5.02 1.45 2.37
C ILE A 143 -5.56 2.77 1.83
N LEU A 144 -5.98 2.81 0.57
CA LEU A 144 -6.42 4.02 -0.13
C LEU A 144 -7.91 4.32 0.08
N LEU A 145 -8.75 3.29 0.15
CA LEU A 145 -10.21 3.41 0.15
C LEU A 145 -10.88 3.21 1.51
N ASN A 146 -10.14 2.77 2.52
CA ASN A 146 -10.63 2.52 3.88
C ASN A 146 -10.24 3.66 4.83
#